data_AF-A0A9N9CVS4-F1
#
_entry.id   AF-A0A9N9CVS4-F1
#
_cell.length_a   1.000
_cell.length_b   1.000
_cell.length_c   1.000
_cell.angle_alpha   90.00
_cell.angle_beta   90.00
_cell.angle_gamma   90.00
#
_symmetry.space_group_name_H-M   'P 1'
#
loop_
_entity.id
_entity.type
_entity.pdbx_description
1 polymer ?
#
loop_
_entity_poly.entity_id
_entity_poly.type
_entity_poly.pdbx_seq_one_letter_code
_entity_poly.pdbx_strand_id
1 'polypeptide(L)'
;MSQVALPNSSGGILTYCYRWKITNWCDVKPFTEHTSSPFSADGLQWYFRDNSRMSSWNSFICNDTVSLCVKFEIQESIIDASPKINDNPFNKLVNSPRFSDITFRVFDDVGRDKLFYAHKGILASSSPVFEAMLTNGMKETHQDEIRLHQANHGAFLALLTYIYTFNVNIGSLCEAENLLSLADRFAIVHVREECLRYFRLEVNVNNVWGIWAIAEKYSCAKTSTTCRDFVARYLEALLDKQSTLDADPNILRLALENDEANVKSEEQIYELVVRWVNYFYSSDSSNDNSTHVDALSTSSPTSPSVSMPSELSGNSEDPNVVTQSEKEDATVSIDQSYELLEEETDDPDKFPKPWRGDRFSILPSLLKCVRFPLMQKRFIVDKVEKNSTIMEAEGMKDLVIEAYRHHLMPDVANSHPTSRTKPRKKKAKIID
;
A
#
# COMPACT_ATOMS: atom_id res chain seq x y z
N MET A 1 -4.44 43.85 18.66
CA MET A 1 -4.78 42.41 18.63
C MET A 1 -5.12 41.96 20.04
N SER A 2 -6.35 41.56 20.31
CA SER A 2 -6.69 40.82 21.53
C SER A 2 -6.80 39.34 21.18
N GLN A 3 -6.17 38.47 21.97
CA GLN A 3 -6.19 37.01 21.78
C GLN A 3 -7.02 36.40 22.89
N VAL A 4 -8.00 35.58 22.54
CA VAL A 4 -8.79 34.78 23.49
C VAL A 4 -8.66 33.33 23.08
N ALA A 5 -8.09 32.50 23.96
CA ALA A 5 -8.03 31.06 23.80
C ALA A 5 -9.12 30.43 24.67
N LEU A 6 -10.01 29.64 24.07
CA LEU A 6 -11.02 28.88 24.77
C LEU A 6 -10.63 27.40 24.70
N PRO A 7 -10.15 26.79 25.80
CA PRO A 7 -9.87 25.37 25.81
C PRO A 7 -11.19 24.60 25.92
N ASN A 8 -11.35 23.57 25.08
CA ASN A 8 -12.38 22.56 25.27
C ASN A 8 -11.68 21.20 25.24
N SER A 9 -11.68 20.49 26.36
CA SER A 9 -11.02 19.18 26.50
C SER A 9 -12.09 18.09 26.55
N SER A 10 -12.22 17.34 25.47
CA SER A 10 -12.95 16.06 25.46
C SER A 10 -12.12 15.02 24.72
N GLY A 11 -11.57 14.05 25.47
CA GLY A 11 -10.94 12.84 24.94
C GLY A 11 -9.71 13.07 24.04
N GLY A 12 -8.57 13.49 24.60
CA GLY A 12 -7.27 13.54 23.90
C GLY A 12 -7.13 14.60 22.80
N ILE A 13 -8.21 15.31 22.48
CA ILE A 13 -8.24 16.40 21.51
C ILE A 13 -8.20 17.73 22.26
N LEU A 14 -7.18 18.53 21.98
CA LEU A 14 -7.07 19.92 22.42
C LEU A 14 -7.41 20.82 21.24
N THR A 15 -8.57 21.45 21.27
CA THR A 15 -8.93 22.47 20.29
C THR A 15 -8.62 23.84 20.85
N TYR A 16 -7.74 24.59 20.19
CA TYR A 16 -7.49 25.99 20.49
C TYR A 16 -8.09 26.84 19.38
N CYS A 17 -9.13 27.60 19.74
CA CYS A 17 -9.67 28.64 18.87
C CYS A 17 -8.97 29.95 19.22
N TYR A 18 -8.18 30.47 18.28
CA TYR A 18 -7.60 31.80 18.39
C TYR A 18 -8.42 32.78 17.59
N ARG A 19 -8.89 33.83 18.27
CA ARG A 19 -9.64 34.92 17.66
C ARG A 19 -8.82 36.20 17.75
N TRP A 20 -8.55 36.82 16.61
CA TRP A 20 -7.92 38.15 16.55
C TRP A 20 -8.90 39.16 15.98
N LYS A 21 -9.15 40.24 16.73
CA LYS A 21 -9.85 41.42 16.21
C LYS A 21 -8.83 42.38 15.62
N ILE A 22 -8.96 42.68 14.32
CA ILE A 22 -8.13 43.65 13.61
C ILE A 22 -8.79 45.01 13.80
N THR A 23 -8.17 45.87 14.62
CA THR A 23 -8.71 47.22 14.91
C THR A 23 -8.26 48.27 13.90
N ASN A 24 -7.16 48.03 13.20
CA ASN A 24 -6.64 48.91 12.16
C ASN A 24 -5.80 48.08 11.17
N TRP A 25 -6.15 48.14 9.88
CA TRP A 25 -5.49 47.34 8.85
C TRP A 25 -4.07 47.82 8.54
N CYS A 26 -3.75 49.09 8.83
CA CYS A 26 -2.42 49.68 8.62
C CYS A 26 -1.35 49.20 9.61
N ASP A 27 -1.75 48.59 10.73
CA ASP A 27 -0.81 48.10 11.77
C ASP A 27 -0.31 46.67 11.49
N VAL A 28 -0.88 45.99 10.48
CA VAL A 28 -0.43 44.68 10.02
C VAL A 28 0.83 44.86 9.17
N LYS A 29 2.01 44.85 9.80
CA LYS A 29 3.29 44.98 9.09
C LYS A 29 3.56 43.75 8.20
N PRO A 30 4.13 43.92 6.98
CA PRO A 30 4.62 42.81 6.18
C PRO A 30 5.75 42.08 6.91
N PHE A 31 5.68 40.75 6.92
CA PHE A 31 6.47 39.86 7.78
C PHE A 31 7.93 39.74 7.32
N THR A 32 8.87 39.66 8.27
CA THR A 32 10.29 39.30 8.08
C THR A 32 10.54 37.83 8.44
N GLU A 33 11.30 37.10 7.64
CA GLU A 33 11.71 35.72 7.94
C GLU A 33 12.53 35.66 9.25
N HIS A 34 12.18 34.72 10.12
CA HIS A 34 12.99 34.34 11.29
C HIS A 34 13.23 32.83 11.26
N THR A 35 14.47 32.42 11.57
CA THR A 35 14.97 31.04 11.49
C THR A 35 14.90 30.27 12.82
N SER A 36 14.06 30.69 13.77
CA SER A 36 13.97 30.06 15.11
C SER A 36 12.79 29.09 15.25
N SER A 37 12.92 28.14 16.18
CA SER A 37 11.91 27.14 16.57
C SER A 37 10.53 27.77 16.84
N PRO A 38 9.42 27.15 16.40
CA PRO A 38 8.05 27.63 16.66
C PRO A 38 7.61 27.50 18.13
N PHE A 39 8.44 26.88 18.98
CA PHE A 39 8.21 26.75 20.42
C PHE A 39 9.15 27.69 21.18
N SER A 40 8.65 28.85 21.61
CA SER A 40 9.32 29.69 22.61
C SER A 40 8.70 29.48 23.99
N ALA A 41 9.39 29.92 25.05
CA ALA A 41 8.91 29.85 26.43
C ALA A 41 7.58 30.61 26.67
N ASP A 42 7.15 31.45 25.72
CA ASP A 42 5.94 32.28 25.77
C ASP A 42 4.78 31.73 24.93
N GLY A 43 4.91 30.51 24.36
CA GLY A 43 3.85 29.82 23.60
C GLY A 43 4.11 29.70 22.09
N LEU A 44 3.19 29.00 21.41
CA LEU A 44 3.22 28.74 19.97
C LEU A 44 3.17 30.05 19.17
N GLN A 45 4.23 30.35 18.42
CA GLN A 45 4.23 31.43 17.44
C GLN A 45 3.87 30.90 16.06
N TRP A 46 2.84 31.49 15.44
CA TRP A 46 2.36 31.11 14.12
C TRP A 46 2.89 32.08 13.07
N TYR A 47 3.39 31.53 11.96
CA TYR A 47 3.91 32.30 10.83
C TYR A 47 3.15 31.90 9.57
N PHE A 48 2.57 32.88 8.87
CA PHE A 48 1.84 32.64 7.62
C PHE A 48 2.79 32.82 6.44
N ARG A 49 3.09 31.72 5.74
CA ARG A 49 3.82 31.74 4.48
C ARG A 49 2.81 31.94 3.36
N ASP A 50 3.00 32.99 2.56
CA ASP A 50 2.47 33.18 1.20
C ASP A 50 1.41 34.31 1.02
N ASN A 51 1.83 35.37 0.31
CA ASN A 51 1.01 36.52 -0.10
C ASN A 51 0.21 36.26 -1.40
N SER A 52 0.42 35.13 -2.09
CA SER A 52 -0.10 34.92 -3.45
C SER A 52 -1.58 34.52 -3.54
N ARG A 53 -2.26 34.29 -2.42
CA ARG A 53 -3.65 33.78 -2.39
C ARG A 53 -4.63 34.63 -1.56
N MET A 54 -4.45 35.96 -1.45
CA MET A 54 -5.34 36.85 -0.68
C MET A 54 -6.86 36.64 -0.92
N SER A 55 -7.29 36.21 -2.11
CA SER A 55 -8.69 35.94 -2.43
C SER A 55 -9.31 34.77 -1.65
N SER A 56 -8.52 33.78 -1.21
CA SER A 56 -9.02 32.67 -0.38
C SER A 56 -9.12 33.01 1.12
N TRP A 57 -8.66 34.19 1.55
CA TRP A 57 -8.66 34.59 2.97
C TRP A 57 -9.98 35.23 3.40
N ASN A 58 -10.75 35.78 2.45
CA ASN A 58 -12.05 36.39 2.73
C ASN A 58 -13.05 35.41 3.35
N SER A 59 -12.85 34.08 3.22
CA SER A 59 -13.68 33.08 3.89
C SER A 59 -13.36 32.90 5.38
N PHE A 60 -12.17 33.29 5.83
CA PHE A 60 -11.72 33.16 7.23
C PHE A 60 -11.80 34.48 8.02
N ILE A 61 -12.07 35.59 7.32
CA ILE A 61 -12.24 36.93 7.87
C ILE A 61 -13.74 37.25 7.85
N CYS A 62 -14.34 37.36 9.03
CA CYS A 62 -15.74 37.80 9.17
C CYS A 62 -15.80 38.88 10.25
N ASN A 63 -16.43 40.03 9.96
CA ASN A 63 -16.57 41.16 10.88
C ASN A 63 -15.24 41.58 11.55
N ASP A 64 -14.23 41.93 10.74
CA ASP A 64 -12.87 42.35 11.17
C ASP A 64 -12.18 41.37 12.14
N THR A 65 -12.58 40.10 12.07
CA THR A 65 -12.11 39.06 12.98
C THR A 65 -11.59 37.86 12.17
N VAL A 66 -10.32 37.50 12.39
CA VAL A 66 -9.73 36.25 11.90
C VAL A 66 -9.90 35.19 12.99
N SER A 67 -10.52 34.06 12.64
CA SER A 67 -10.64 32.91 13.54
C SER A 67 -9.85 31.73 12.98
N LEU A 68 -8.80 31.31 13.70
CA LEU A 68 -8.04 30.11 13.40
C LEU A 68 -8.40 29.04 14.42
N CYS A 69 -8.99 27.94 13.96
CA CYS A 69 -9.23 26.75 14.76
C CYS A 69 -8.06 25.79 14.54
N VAL A 70 -7.27 25.53 15.58
CA VAL A 70 -6.22 24.52 15.54
C VAL A 70 -6.65 23.36 16.43
N LYS A 71 -6.85 22.21 15.80
CA LYS A 71 -7.18 20.96 16.47
C LYS A 71 -5.89 20.16 16.65
N PHE A 72 -5.43 20.04 17.88
CA PHE A 72 -4.36 19.10 18.24
C PHE A 72 -5.01 17.78 18.65
N GLU A 73 -4.74 16.73 17.89
CA GLU A 73 -5.04 15.37 18.32
C GLU A 73 -3.78 14.83 19.00
N ILE A 74 -3.78 14.79 20.33
CA ILE A 74 -2.73 14.09 21.07
C ILE A 74 -3.11 12.62 20.99
N GLN A 75 -2.59 11.93 19.97
CA GLN A 75 -2.66 10.48 19.94
C GLN A 75 -1.73 9.97 21.05
N GLU A 76 -2.30 9.32 22.05
CA GLU A 76 -1.54 8.54 23.04
C GLU A 76 -0.61 7.60 22.26
N SER A 77 0.66 7.98 22.20
CA SER A 77 1.69 7.01 21.90
C SER A 77 1.77 6.11 23.12
N ILE A 78 1.59 4.80 22.93
CA ILE A 78 2.02 3.78 23.90
C ILE A 78 3.55 3.81 24.07
N ILE A 79 4.23 4.73 23.40
CA ILE A 79 5.59 5.16 23.72
C ILE A 79 5.50 5.89 25.06
N ASP A 80 5.48 5.13 26.15
CA ASP A 80 6.14 5.55 27.39
C ASP A 80 7.42 6.25 26.96
N ALA A 81 7.61 7.50 27.38
CA ALA A 81 8.81 8.29 27.08
C ALA A 81 10.03 7.43 27.41
N SER A 82 10.55 6.74 26.41
CA SER A 82 11.60 5.75 26.60
C SER A 82 12.82 6.59 26.89
N PRO A 83 13.54 6.34 28.00
CA PRO A 83 14.74 7.10 28.28
C PRO A 83 15.63 7.01 27.05
N LYS A 84 16.05 8.17 26.51
CA LYS A 84 17.06 8.22 25.44
C LYS A 84 18.37 7.72 26.03
N ILE A 85 18.53 6.40 26.09
CA ILE A 85 19.77 5.75 26.45
C ILE A 85 20.66 5.90 25.21
N ASN A 86 21.44 6.98 25.18
CA ASN A 86 22.31 7.30 24.05
C ASN A 86 23.34 6.19 23.76
N ASP A 87 23.62 5.31 24.72
CA ASP A 87 24.48 4.14 24.59
C ASP A 87 23.80 2.88 25.09
N ASN A 88 22.89 2.29 24.30
CA ASN A 88 22.37 0.97 24.61
C ASN A 88 23.53 -0.07 24.55
N PRO A 89 23.86 -0.78 25.65
CA PRO A 89 24.98 -1.71 25.70
C PRO A 89 24.84 -2.89 24.73
N PHE A 90 23.60 -3.24 24.34
CA PHE A 90 23.28 -4.32 23.43
C PHE A 90 23.42 -3.95 21.95
N ASN A 91 23.65 -2.67 21.61
CA ASN A 91 23.84 -2.24 20.22
C ASN A 91 24.99 -3.00 19.53
N LYS A 92 26.08 -3.28 20.27
CA LYS A 92 27.24 -4.05 19.78
C LYS A 92 26.96 -5.54 19.56
N LEU A 93 25.83 -6.06 20.06
CA LEU A 93 25.43 -7.46 19.91
C LEU A 93 24.44 -7.66 18.76
N VAL A 94 23.88 -6.60 18.18
CA VAL A 94 22.98 -6.69 17.02
C VAL A 94 23.72 -7.34 15.86
N ASN A 95 23.18 -8.45 15.37
CA ASN A 95 23.76 -9.22 14.26
C ASN A 95 25.26 -9.54 14.44
N SER A 96 25.71 -9.75 15.67
CA SER A 96 27.10 -10.01 16.00
C SER A 96 27.33 -11.51 16.26
N PRO A 97 28.36 -12.13 15.67
CA PRO A 97 28.74 -13.51 15.99
C PRO A 97 29.24 -13.68 17.44
N ARG A 98 29.53 -12.57 18.13
CA ARG A 98 30.09 -12.60 19.48
C ARG A 98 29.01 -13.05 20.47
N PHE A 99 29.23 -14.20 21.11
CA PHE A 99 28.31 -14.85 22.05
C PHE A 99 26.97 -15.31 21.43
N SER A 100 26.83 -15.26 20.10
CA SER A 100 25.65 -15.78 19.43
C SER A 100 25.57 -17.29 19.61
N ASP A 101 24.43 -17.77 20.09
CA ASP A 101 24.10 -19.18 20.29
C ASP A 101 23.01 -19.64 19.30
N ILE A 102 22.67 -18.80 18.32
CA ILE A 102 21.78 -19.11 17.21
C ILE A 102 22.07 -18.26 15.97
N THR A 103 21.82 -18.85 14.80
CA THR A 103 21.89 -18.18 13.50
C THR A 103 20.59 -18.33 12.73
N PHE A 104 20.25 -17.31 11.94
CA PHE A 104 19.12 -17.30 11.02
C PHE A 104 19.61 -17.21 9.59
N ARG A 105 19.25 -18.17 8.76
CA ARG A 105 19.42 -18.10 7.31
C ARG A 105 18.10 -17.63 6.70
N VAL A 106 18.09 -16.38 6.24
CA VAL A 106 16.89 -15.70 5.76
C VAL A 106 16.89 -15.66 4.24
N PHE A 107 15.86 -16.23 3.61
CA PHE A 107 15.64 -16.24 2.17
C PHE A 107 14.62 -15.15 1.81
N ASP A 108 15.02 -14.24 0.91
CA ASP A 108 14.10 -13.23 0.36
C ASP A 108 13.15 -13.82 -0.70
N ASP A 109 12.25 -12.99 -1.22
CA ASP A 109 11.24 -13.41 -2.21
C ASP A 109 11.86 -13.87 -3.55
N VAL A 110 13.10 -13.47 -3.83
CA VAL A 110 13.87 -13.86 -5.03
C VAL A 110 14.74 -15.11 -4.76
N GLY A 111 14.72 -15.63 -3.53
CA GLY A 111 15.46 -16.82 -3.11
C GLY A 111 16.90 -16.56 -2.68
N ARG A 112 17.34 -15.29 -2.56
CA ARG A 112 18.67 -14.95 -2.05
C ARG A 112 18.71 -15.16 -0.53
N ASP A 113 19.76 -15.83 -0.05
CA ASP A 113 19.94 -16.07 1.38
C ASP A 113 20.93 -15.10 2.03
N LYS A 114 20.66 -14.77 3.30
CA LYS A 114 21.57 -14.00 4.15
C LYS A 114 21.57 -14.55 5.56
N LEU A 115 22.76 -14.63 6.15
CA LEU A 115 22.96 -15.14 7.51
C LEU A 115 22.90 -13.99 8.54
N PHE A 116 22.19 -14.22 9.64
CA PHE A 116 22.09 -13.32 10.77
C PHE A 116 22.42 -14.02 12.08
N TYR A 117 23.13 -13.34 12.97
CA TYR A 117 23.52 -13.86 14.29
C TYR A 117 22.64 -13.28 15.38
N ALA A 118 22.22 -14.10 16.34
CA ALA A 118 21.40 -13.65 17.45
C ALA A 118 21.64 -14.47 18.72
N HIS A 119 20.90 -14.14 19.78
CA HIS A 119 21.04 -14.72 21.12
C HIS A 119 19.68 -15.27 21.58
N LYS A 120 19.60 -16.58 21.86
CA LYS A 120 18.36 -17.31 22.20
C LYS A 120 17.63 -16.66 23.38
N GLY A 121 18.36 -16.29 24.44
CA GLY A 121 17.77 -15.67 25.62
C GLY A 121 17.12 -14.31 25.34
N ILE A 122 17.76 -13.46 24.51
CA ILE A 122 17.21 -12.15 24.14
C ILE A 122 15.96 -12.33 23.29
N LEU A 123 16.02 -13.20 22.27
CA LEU A 123 14.89 -13.48 21.38
C LEU A 123 13.68 -14.03 22.14
N ALA A 124 13.88 -15.04 22.99
CA ALA A 124 12.82 -15.65 23.78
C ALA A 124 12.16 -14.62 24.72
N SER A 125 12.93 -13.73 25.34
CA SER A 125 12.37 -12.68 26.21
C SER A 125 11.52 -11.64 25.46
N SER A 126 11.78 -11.44 24.17
CA SER A 126 11.19 -10.36 23.36
C SER A 126 10.01 -10.80 22.50
N SER A 127 9.82 -12.12 22.31
CA SER A 127 8.76 -12.66 21.47
C SER A 127 8.30 -14.02 22.00
N PRO A 128 6.98 -14.21 22.22
CA PRO A 128 6.45 -15.52 22.62
C PRO A 128 6.62 -16.57 21.50
N VAL A 129 6.71 -16.15 20.24
CA VAL A 129 6.97 -17.05 19.10
C VAL A 129 8.40 -17.58 19.16
N PHE A 130 9.38 -16.71 19.41
CA PHE A 130 10.76 -17.17 19.60
C PHE A 130 10.90 -18.00 20.88
N GLU A 131 10.24 -17.63 21.98
CA GLU A 131 10.23 -18.44 23.20
C GLU A 131 9.73 -19.86 22.91
N ALA A 132 8.55 -19.99 22.28
CA ALA A 132 7.97 -21.29 21.96
C ALA A 132 8.86 -22.09 20.98
N MET A 133 9.44 -21.43 19.98
CA MET A 133 10.34 -22.05 19.00
C MET A 133 11.62 -22.60 19.66
N LEU A 134 12.11 -21.94 20.70
CA LEU A 134 13.40 -22.25 21.33
C LEU A 134 13.28 -23.11 22.61
N THR A 135 12.09 -23.25 23.19
CA THR A 135 11.89 -23.97 24.48
C THR A 135 11.06 -25.25 24.37
N ASN A 136 10.22 -25.42 23.35
CA ASN A 136 9.22 -26.52 23.31
C ASN A 136 9.74 -27.88 22.81
N GLY A 137 11.04 -28.14 22.82
CA GLY A 137 11.59 -29.44 22.39
C GLY A 137 11.29 -29.79 20.92
N MET A 138 11.04 -28.78 20.09
CA MET A 138 10.88 -28.93 18.64
C MET A 138 12.26 -29.08 17.97
N LYS A 139 12.28 -29.38 16.67
CA LYS A 139 13.53 -29.60 15.90
C LYS A 139 14.50 -28.41 16.08
N GLU A 140 13.94 -27.21 16.12
CA GLU A 140 14.62 -25.92 16.26
C GLU A 140 15.28 -25.75 17.64
N THR A 141 14.79 -26.43 18.68
CA THR A 141 15.37 -26.39 20.04
C THR A 141 16.80 -26.96 20.05
N HIS A 142 17.09 -27.92 19.18
CA HIS A 142 18.41 -28.54 19.03
C HIS A 142 19.19 -28.04 17.81
N GLN A 143 18.67 -27.05 17.09
CA GLN A 143 19.33 -26.46 15.93
C GLN A 143 20.02 -25.15 16.30
N ASP A 144 21.18 -24.95 15.70
CA ASP A 144 21.95 -23.70 15.79
C ASP A 144 21.72 -22.80 14.56
N GLU A 145 21.01 -23.30 13.53
CA GLU A 145 20.59 -22.57 12.33
C GLU A 145 19.07 -22.71 12.12
N ILE A 146 18.35 -21.59 12.06
CA ILE A 146 16.93 -21.50 11.69
C ILE A 146 16.81 -20.94 10.28
N ARG A 147 16.01 -21.58 9.44
CA ARG A 147 15.74 -21.14 8.06
C ARG A 147 14.43 -20.38 7.99
N LEU A 148 14.49 -19.11 7.61
CA LEU A 148 13.32 -18.25 7.43
C LEU A 148 13.12 -17.98 5.94
N HIS A 149 12.00 -18.43 5.40
CA HIS A 149 11.63 -18.17 4.02
C HIS A 149 10.69 -16.95 3.92
N GLN A 150 10.71 -16.29 2.75
CA GLN A 150 9.83 -15.16 2.43
C GLN A 150 9.93 -14.05 3.47
N ALA A 151 11.15 -13.55 3.68
CA ALA A 151 11.44 -12.48 4.61
C ALA A 151 12.49 -11.53 4.03
N ASN A 152 12.16 -10.25 3.99
CA ASN A 152 13.09 -9.22 3.55
C ASN A 152 14.26 -9.09 4.54
N HIS A 153 15.50 -9.10 4.03
CA HIS A 153 16.70 -9.06 4.85
C HIS A 153 16.82 -7.76 5.67
N GLY A 154 16.45 -6.62 5.09
CA GLY A 154 16.48 -5.32 5.77
C GLY A 154 15.46 -5.26 6.90
N ALA A 155 14.24 -5.73 6.65
CA ALA A 155 13.19 -5.80 7.67
C ALA A 155 13.55 -6.76 8.82
N PHE A 156 14.19 -7.90 8.53
CA PHE A 156 14.65 -8.81 9.59
C PHE A 156 15.75 -8.19 10.44
N LEU A 157 16.69 -7.47 9.81
CA LEU A 157 17.70 -6.72 10.53
C LEU A 157 17.09 -5.60 11.39
N ALA A 158 16.09 -4.88 10.87
CA ALA A 158 15.37 -3.85 11.62
C ALA A 158 14.63 -4.44 12.83
N LEU A 159 13.99 -5.61 12.67
CA LEU A 159 13.35 -6.34 13.75
C LEU A 159 14.37 -6.78 14.82
N LEU A 160 15.50 -7.35 14.40
CA LEU A 160 16.59 -7.69 15.32
C LEU A 160 17.14 -6.44 16.02
N THR A 161 17.31 -5.34 15.30
CA THR A 161 17.75 -4.08 15.90
C THR A 161 16.78 -3.63 16.98
N TYR A 162 15.48 -3.69 16.72
CA TYR A 162 14.46 -3.39 17.72
C TYR A 162 14.55 -4.31 18.95
N ILE A 163 14.69 -5.63 18.76
CA ILE A 163 14.76 -6.59 19.88
C ILE A 163 15.89 -6.25 20.87
N TYR A 164 17.02 -5.74 20.38
CA TYR A 164 18.17 -5.41 21.23
C TYR A 164 18.13 -3.97 21.73
N THR A 165 17.58 -3.05 20.92
CA THR A 165 17.70 -1.61 21.17
C THR A 165 16.43 -0.95 21.68
N PHE A 166 15.29 -1.61 21.52
CA PHE A 166 13.92 -1.08 21.66
C PHE A 166 13.63 0.14 20.76
N ASN A 167 14.45 0.38 19.74
CA ASN A 167 14.27 1.46 18.79
C ASN A 167 13.78 0.93 17.44
N VAL A 168 12.72 1.54 16.91
CA VAL A 168 12.19 1.27 15.56
C VAL A 168 12.41 2.53 14.73
N ASN A 169 13.10 2.38 13.61
CA ASN A 169 13.22 3.44 12.61
C ASN A 169 12.57 2.95 11.32
N ILE A 170 11.65 3.73 10.76
CA ILE A 170 10.92 3.39 9.54
C ILE A 170 11.18 4.52 8.55
N GLY A 171 11.91 4.21 7.48
CA GLY A 171 12.29 5.18 6.45
C GLY A 171 11.31 5.26 5.28
N SER A 172 10.61 4.18 4.97
CA SER A 172 9.69 4.11 3.82
C SER A 172 8.47 3.23 4.07
N LEU A 173 7.45 3.37 3.22
CA LEU A 173 6.25 2.53 3.25
C LEU A 173 6.53 1.06 2.92
N CYS A 174 7.48 0.79 2.00
CA CYS A 174 7.93 -0.56 1.69
C CYS A 174 8.62 -1.22 2.90
N GLU A 175 9.51 -0.47 3.58
CA GLU A 175 10.15 -0.95 4.81
C GLU A 175 9.11 -1.21 5.91
N ALA A 176 8.14 -0.31 6.09
CA ALA A 176 7.06 -0.48 7.05
C ALA A 176 6.22 -1.75 6.78
N GLU A 177 5.90 -2.06 5.52
CA GLU A 177 5.13 -3.26 5.16
C GLU A 177 5.92 -4.54 5.48
N ASN A 178 7.18 -4.57 5.05
CA ASN A 178 8.05 -5.72 5.27
C ASN A 178 8.29 -5.94 6.77
N LEU A 179 8.53 -4.87 7.54
CA LEU A 179 8.71 -4.95 8.98
C LEU A 179 7.43 -5.37 9.70
N LEU A 180 6.27 -4.84 9.29
CA LEU A 180 4.96 -5.24 9.83
C LEU A 180 4.70 -6.73 9.64
N SER A 181 5.06 -7.29 8.47
CA SER A 181 4.89 -8.72 8.18
C SER A 181 5.67 -9.61 9.16
N LEU A 182 6.89 -9.19 9.53
CA LEU A 182 7.73 -9.93 10.47
C LEU A 182 7.28 -9.69 11.92
N ALA A 183 6.92 -8.46 12.26
CA ALA A 183 6.41 -8.12 13.59
C ALA A 183 5.14 -8.90 13.92
N ASP A 184 4.23 -9.08 12.95
CA ASP A 184 3.04 -9.91 13.10
C ASP A 184 3.41 -11.40 13.19
N ARG A 185 4.28 -11.90 12.29
CA ARG A 185 4.76 -13.30 12.28
C ARG A 185 5.42 -13.72 13.60
N PHE A 186 6.21 -12.84 14.20
CA PHE A 186 6.91 -13.09 15.46
C PHE A 186 6.18 -12.50 16.67
N ALA A 187 4.92 -12.07 16.53
CA ALA A 187 4.10 -11.52 17.60
C ALA A 187 4.77 -10.39 18.43
N ILE A 188 5.54 -9.53 17.79
CA ILE A 188 6.16 -8.36 18.41
C ILE A 188 5.21 -7.16 18.30
N VAL A 189 4.30 -7.08 19.27
CA VAL A 189 3.14 -6.18 19.26
C VAL A 189 3.53 -4.70 19.09
N HIS A 190 4.58 -4.24 19.78
CA HIS A 190 4.99 -2.84 19.72
C HIS A 190 5.47 -2.41 18.33
N VAL A 191 6.30 -3.24 17.66
CA VAL A 191 6.75 -2.95 16.28
C VAL A 191 5.56 -2.96 15.31
N ARG A 192 4.64 -3.92 15.48
CA ARG A 192 3.40 -4.00 14.70
C ARG A 192 2.57 -2.72 14.82
N GLU A 193 2.31 -2.25 16.04
CA GLU A 193 1.55 -1.01 16.26
C GLU A 193 2.27 0.23 15.73
N GLU A 194 3.60 0.29 15.82
CA GLU A 194 4.41 1.39 15.31
C GLU A 194 4.38 1.46 13.77
N CYS A 195 4.48 0.32 13.08
CA CYS A 195 4.30 0.27 11.63
C CYS A 195 2.90 0.72 11.22
N LEU A 196 1.85 0.24 11.91
CA LEU A 196 0.47 0.63 11.65
C LEU A 196 0.22 2.13 11.95
N ARG A 197 0.92 2.71 12.93
CA ARG A 197 0.90 4.14 13.22
C ARG A 197 1.55 4.94 12.10
N TYR A 198 2.73 4.53 11.65
CA TYR A 198 3.41 5.15 10.50
C TYR A 198 2.50 5.17 9.27
N PHE A 199 1.86 4.04 8.94
CA PHE A 199 0.89 3.96 7.86
C PHE A 199 -0.27 4.95 8.00
N ARG A 200 -0.84 5.14 9.19
CA ARG A 200 -1.93 6.11 9.40
C ARG A 200 -1.50 7.56 9.15
N LEU A 201 -0.25 7.90 9.44
CA LEU A 201 0.28 9.25 9.26
C LEU A 201 0.60 9.58 7.81
N GLU A 202 0.99 8.58 7.03
CA GLU A 202 1.42 8.75 5.64
C GLU A 202 0.29 8.61 4.60
N VAL A 203 -0.98 8.44 5.03
CA VAL A 203 -2.12 8.26 4.13
C VAL A 203 -2.30 9.47 3.20
N ASN A 204 -2.30 9.20 1.89
CA ASN A 204 -2.55 10.19 0.85
C ASN A 204 -3.24 9.55 -0.38
N VAL A 205 -3.54 10.37 -1.39
CA VAL A 205 -4.29 9.94 -2.58
C VAL A 205 -3.57 8.90 -3.46
N ASN A 206 -2.26 8.76 -3.32
CA ASN A 206 -1.46 7.84 -4.12
C ASN A 206 -1.28 6.47 -3.43
N ASN A 207 -1.39 6.40 -2.10
CA ASN A 207 -1.05 5.19 -1.35
C ASN A 207 -2.21 4.61 -0.51
N VAL A 208 -3.34 5.32 -0.37
CA VAL A 208 -4.46 4.91 0.50
C VAL A 208 -4.95 3.50 0.22
N TRP A 209 -5.00 3.08 -1.05
CA TRP A 209 -5.49 1.75 -1.43
C TRP A 209 -4.62 0.63 -0.87
N GLY A 210 -3.29 0.76 -0.93
CA GLY A 210 -2.41 -0.23 -0.35
C GLY A 210 -2.34 -0.18 1.18
N ILE A 211 -2.39 1.02 1.76
CA ILE A 211 -2.45 1.16 3.23
C ILE A 211 -3.74 0.52 3.76
N TRP A 212 -4.85 0.68 3.05
CA TRP A 212 -6.10 0.02 3.42
C TRP A 212 -6.01 -1.50 3.23
N ALA A 213 -5.41 -1.98 2.14
CA ALA A 213 -5.17 -3.42 1.95
C ALA A 213 -4.35 -4.02 3.11
N ILE A 214 -3.31 -3.31 3.56
CA ILE A 214 -2.52 -3.69 4.75
C ILE A 214 -3.40 -3.71 6.00
N ALA A 215 -4.21 -2.67 6.21
CA ALA A 215 -5.07 -2.59 7.37
C ALA A 215 -6.07 -3.75 7.46
N GLU A 216 -6.67 -4.16 6.34
CA GLU A 216 -7.54 -5.34 6.29
C GLU A 216 -6.74 -6.64 6.50
N LYS A 217 -5.59 -6.79 5.83
CA LYS A 217 -4.73 -7.98 5.93
C LYS A 217 -4.30 -8.27 7.38
N TYR A 218 -3.88 -7.25 8.12
CA TYR A 218 -3.44 -7.38 9.52
C TYR A 218 -4.57 -7.07 10.54
N SER A 219 -5.82 -7.00 10.08
CA SER A 219 -7.01 -6.79 10.91
C SER A 219 -6.93 -5.56 11.84
N CYS A 220 -6.37 -4.45 11.34
CA CYS A 220 -6.26 -3.19 12.08
C CYS A 220 -7.46 -2.27 11.83
N ALA A 221 -8.48 -2.37 12.69
CA ALA A 221 -9.72 -1.60 12.58
C ALA A 221 -9.52 -0.07 12.61
N LYS A 222 -8.54 0.42 13.40
CA LYS A 222 -8.22 1.86 13.48
C LYS A 222 -7.74 2.39 12.13
N THR A 223 -6.70 1.77 11.56
CA THR A 223 -6.14 2.17 10.26
C THR A 223 -7.15 1.98 9.13
N SER A 224 -7.93 0.89 9.15
CA SER A 224 -9.01 0.64 8.19
C SER A 224 -10.06 1.76 8.21
N THR A 225 -10.50 2.16 9.41
CA THR A 225 -11.47 3.27 9.56
C THR A 225 -10.89 4.59 9.04
N THR A 226 -9.63 4.90 9.36
CA THR A 226 -8.94 6.09 8.82
C THR A 226 -8.91 6.08 7.29
N CYS A 227 -8.55 4.96 6.66
CA CYS A 227 -8.52 4.82 5.21
C CYS A 227 -9.91 4.93 4.60
N ARG A 228 -10.90 4.24 5.17
CA ARG A 228 -12.30 4.29 4.72
C ARG A 228 -12.86 5.71 4.77
N ASP A 229 -12.62 6.45 5.86
CA ASP A 229 -13.06 7.84 5.97
C ASP A 229 -12.30 8.77 5.02
N PHE A 230 -11.02 8.50 4.76
CA PHE A 230 -10.24 9.26 3.77
C PHE A 230 -10.80 9.02 2.35
N VAL A 231 -10.97 7.76 1.95
CA VAL A 231 -11.53 7.41 0.64
C VAL A 231 -12.95 7.95 0.49
N ALA A 232 -13.82 7.82 1.49
CA ALA A 232 -15.16 8.38 1.43
C ALA A 232 -15.17 9.89 1.18
N ARG A 233 -14.23 10.63 1.78
CA ARG A 233 -14.10 12.08 1.60
C ARG A 233 -13.54 12.48 0.23
N TYR A 234 -12.53 11.74 -0.25
CA TYR A 234 -11.76 12.07 -1.45
C TYR A 234 -12.05 11.17 -2.66
N LEU A 235 -13.10 10.35 -2.63
CA LEU A 235 -13.38 9.36 -3.68
C LEU A 235 -13.39 9.98 -5.07
N GLU A 236 -14.08 11.11 -5.24
CA GLU A 236 -14.12 11.84 -6.51
C GLU A 236 -12.72 12.10 -7.11
N ALA A 237 -11.75 12.50 -6.29
CA ALA A 237 -10.37 12.75 -6.75
C ALA A 237 -9.58 11.45 -6.97
N LEU A 238 -9.97 10.36 -6.32
CA LEU A 238 -9.35 9.04 -6.46
C LEU A 238 -9.79 8.32 -7.73
N LEU A 239 -11.01 8.53 -8.22
CA LEU A 239 -11.53 7.81 -9.40
C LEU A 239 -10.58 7.93 -10.60
N ASP A 240 -9.94 9.08 -10.81
CA ASP A 240 -9.06 9.33 -11.96
C ASP A 240 -7.57 8.98 -11.69
N LYS A 241 -7.23 8.51 -10.49
CA LYS A 241 -5.83 8.23 -10.12
C LYS A 241 -5.39 6.82 -10.54
N GLN A 242 -4.13 6.73 -10.94
CA GLN A 242 -3.46 5.47 -11.23
C GLN A 242 -3.45 4.53 -10.02
N SER A 243 -3.29 5.08 -8.81
CA SER A 243 -3.33 4.33 -7.55
C SER A 243 -4.61 3.51 -7.37
N THR A 244 -5.74 3.95 -7.95
CA THR A 244 -7.02 3.23 -7.90
C THR A 244 -7.07 2.05 -8.87
N LEU A 245 -6.33 2.10 -9.98
CA LEU A 245 -6.21 0.97 -10.92
C LEU A 245 -5.33 -0.15 -10.35
N ASP A 246 -4.38 0.24 -9.52
CA ASP A 246 -3.47 -0.64 -8.79
C ASP A 246 -4.12 -1.26 -7.53
N ALA A 247 -5.32 -0.79 -7.14
CA ALA A 247 -6.00 -1.19 -5.91
C ALA A 247 -6.45 -2.65 -5.92
N ASP A 248 -6.38 -3.28 -4.73
CA ASP A 248 -6.98 -4.59 -4.50
C ASP A 248 -8.51 -4.53 -4.69
N PRO A 249 -9.09 -5.49 -5.41
CA PRO A 249 -10.51 -5.51 -5.74
C PRO A 249 -11.44 -5.57 -4.53
N ASN A 250 -11.05 -6.24 -3.45
CA ASN A 250 -11.85 -6.30 -2.24
C ASN A 250 -11.88 -4.94 -1.54
N ILE A 251 -10.75 -4.23 -1.53
CA ILE A 251 -10.66 -2.88 -0.97
C ILE A 251 -11.46 -1.90 -1.83
N LEU A 252 -11.35 -2.00 -3.15
CA LEU A 252 -12.16 -1.21 -4.06
C LEU A 252 -13.66 -1.48 -3.85
N ARG A 253 -14.06 -2.75 -3.72
CA ARG A 253 -15.44 -3.14 -3.40
C ARG A 253 -15.91 -2.51 -2.09
N LEU A 254 -15.13 -2.61 -1.00
CA LEU A 254 -15.47 -1.99 0.30
C LEU A 254 -15.64 -0.47 0.19
N ALA A 255 -14.81 0.20 -0.61
CA ALA A 255 -14.96 1.63 -0.89
C ALA A 255 -16.25 1.94 -1.64
N LEU A 256 -16.60 1.14 -2.65
CA LEU A 256 -17.79 1.31 -3.47
C LEU A 256 -19.08 0.83 -2.80
N GLU A 257 -19.02 0.01 -1.75
CA GLU A 257 -20.18 -0.33 -0.93
C GLU A 257 -20.56 0.81 0.04
N ASN A 258 -19.65 1.74 0.30
CA ASN A 258 -19.85 2.82 1.26
C ASN A 258 -20.91 3.84 0.78
N ASP A 259 -22.02 3.92 1.51
CA ASP A 259 -23.10 4.91 1.30
C ASP A 259 -22.65 6.35 1.51
N GLU A 260 -21.61 6.60 2.31
CA GLU A 260 -21.13 7.94 2.65
C GLU A 260 -20.12 8.54 1.63
N ALA A 261 -19.84 7.82 0.54
CA ALA A 261 -18.80 8.21 -0.40
C ALA A 261 -19.16 9.46 -1.21
N ASN A 262 -18.24 10.42 -1.26
CA ASN A 262 -18.38 11.68 -1.98
C ASN A 262 -18.03 11.47 -3.46
N VAL A 263 -19.06 11.23 -4.27
CA VAL A 263 -19.00 11.17 -5.73
C VAL A 263 -20.05 12.11 -6.32
N LYS A 264 -19.83 12.62 -7.54
CA LYS A 264 -20.83 13.47 -8.24
C LYS A 264 -21.95 12.65 -8.83
N SER A 265 -21.64 11.49 -9.39
CA SER A 265 -22.61 10.64 -10.06
C SER A 265 -22.14 9.17 -10.12
N GLU A 266 -23.09 8.24 -10.28
CA GLU A 266 -22.79 6.80 -10.38
C GLU A 266 -22.13 6.43 -11.70
N GLU A 267 -22.27 7.26 -12.74
CA GLU A 267 -21.58 7.10 -14.02
C GLU A 267 -20.06 7.12 -13.84
N GLN A 268 -19.52 7.98 -12.97
CA GLN A 268 -18.07 8.01 -12.70
C GLN A 268 -17.58 6.70 -12.06
N ILE A 269 -18.40 6.08 -11.21
CA ILE A 269 -18.08 4.79 -10.59
C ILE A 269 -18.11 3.70 -11.65
N TYR A 270 -19.13 3.69 -12.51
CA TYR A 270 -19.19 2.75 -13.63
C TYR A 270 -17.96 2.87 -14.54
N GLU A 271 -17.61 4.09 -14.94
CA GLU A 271 -16.43 4.35 -15.77
C GLU A 271 -15.13 3.91 -15.10
N LEU A 272 -15.01 4.10 -13.78
CA LEU A 272 -13.88 3.54 -13.02
C LEU A 272 -13.86 2.01 -13.09
N VAL A 273 -14.98 1.32 -12.87
CA VAL A 273 -15.03 -0.16 -12.90
C VAL A 273 -14.65 -0.67 -14.29
N VAL A 274 -15.13 -0.03 -15.35
CA VAL A 274 -14.75 -0.37 -16.74
C VAL A 274 -13.27 -0.11 -16.99
N ARG A 275 -12.72 1.01 -16.51
CA ARG A 275 -11.30 1.31 -16.67
C ARG A 275 -10.43 0.38 -15.83
N TRP A 276 -10.87 0.02 -14.63
CA TRP A 276 -10.18 -0.92 -13.75
C TRP A 276 -10.13 -2.31 -14.39
N VAL A 277 -11.23 -2.84 -14.93
CA VAL A 277 -11.21 -4.19 -15.53
C VAL A 277 -10.38 -4.29 -16.81
N ASN A 278 -10.36 -3.22 -17.61
CA ASN A 278 -9.58 -3.17 -18.86
C ASN A 278 -8.13 -2.71 -18.67
N TYR A 279 -7.68 -2.54 -17.42
CA TYR A 279 -6.32 -2.10 -17.13
C TYR A 279 -5.36 -3.29 -17.15
N PHE A 280 -4.36 -3.21 -18.01
CA PHE A 280 -3.26 -4.17 -18.14
C PHE A 280 -1.94 -3.47 -17.79
N TYR A 281 -1.03 -4.16 -17.11
CA TYR A 281 0.31 -3.61 -16.85
C TYR A 281 1.17 -3.76 -18.11
N SER A 282 1.97 -2.74 -18.42
CA SER A 282 2.82 -2.73 -19.62
C SER A 282 3.76 -3.95 -19.73
N SER A 283 4.13 -4.55 -18.60
CA SER A 283 4.96 -5.75 -18.49
C SER A 283 4.28 -7.04 -18.97
N ASP A 284 2.95 -7.08 -19.07
CA ASP A 284 2.20 -8.29 -19.47
C ASP A 284 2.07 -8.45 -21.00
N SER A 285 2.59 -7.48 -21.78
CA SER A 285 2.46 -7.47 -23.25
C SER A 285 3.42 -8.41 -24.01
N SER A 286 4.25 -9.19 -23.30
CA SER A 286 5.28 -10.04 -23.93
C SER A 286 5.00 -11.54 -23.90
N ASN A 287 3.78 -12.02 -23.62
CA ASN A 287 3.56 -13.47 -23.66
C ASN A 287 2.12 -13.97 -23.87
N ASP A 288 1.38 -13.45 -24.86
CA ASP A 288 0.17 -14.15 -25.31
C ASP A 288 -0.14 -13.98 -26.81
N ASN A 289 0.64 -14.66 -27.66
CA ASN A 289 0.20 -15.06 -28.99
C ASN A 289 -0.39 -16.48 -28.90
N SER A 290 -1.52 -16.66 -28.19
CA SER A 290 -2.33 -17.86 -28.36
C SER A 290 -3.26 -17.70 -29.57
N THR A 291 -2.71 -18.04 -30.73
CA THR A 291 -3.47 -18.21 -31.97
C THR A 291 -4.55 -19.26 -31.77
N HIS A 292 -5.80 -18.83 -31.98
CA HIS A 292 -6.97 -19.63 -32.27
C HIS A 292 -6.64 -20.69 -33.35
N VAL A 293 -6.70 -21.98 -33.00
CA VAL A 293 -6.64 -23.07 -33.98
C VAL A 293 -7.97 -23.81 -33.99
N ASP A 294 -8.69 -23.66 -35.09
CA ASP A 294 -9.94 -24.37 -35.39
C ASP A 294 -9.69 -25.87 -35.49
N ALA A 295 -10.48 -26.66 -34.76
CA ALA A 295 -10.51 -28.11 -34.85
C ALA A 295 -11.71 -28.56 -35.70
N LEU A 296 -11.43 -29.09 -36.90
CA LEU A 296 -12.32 -30.05 -37.57
C LEU A 296 -11.52 -31.01 -38.47
N SER A 297 -11.51 -32.27 -38.02
CA SER A 297 -11.65 -33.54 -38.77
C SER A 297 -10.74 -33.81 -39.98
N THR A 298 -9.93 -34.88 -39.91
CA THR A 298 -10.19 -36.20 -40.53
C THR A 298 -8.93 -37.04 -40.77
N SER A 299 -9.08 -38.36 -40.53
CA SER A 299 -8.41 -39.52 -41.16
C SER A 299 -6.89 -39.74 -41.05
N SER A 300 -6.54 -40.85 -40.41
CA SER A 300 -5.36 -41.70 -40.70
C SER A 300 -5.41 -42.23 -42.16
N PRO A 301 -4.31 -42.72 -42.80
CA PRO A 301 -3.72 -44.01 -42.39
C PRO A 301 -2.20 -44.25 -42.67
N THR A 302 -1.70 -45.34 -42.06
CA THR A 302 -0.68 -46.33 -42.54
C THR A 302 0.82 -46.00 -42.67
N SER A 303 1.61 -46.59 -41.73
CA SER A 303 2.72 -47.58 -41.90
C SER A 303 4.00 -47.25 -42.73
N PRO A 304 5.11 -48.02 -42.61
CA PRO A 304 5.79 -48.58 -41.42
C PRO A 304 7.37 -48.58 -41.47
N SER A 305 7.99 -48.95 -40.34
CA SER A 305 9.22 -49.79 -40.17
C SER A 305 10.62 -49.35 -40.66
N VAL A 306 11.62 -49.66 -39.80
CA VAL A 306 12.95 -50.33 -40.01
C VAL A 306 13.97 -49.72 -39.01
N SER A 307 14.22 -50.35 -37.85
CA SER A 307 15.31 -51.33 -37.54
C SER A 307 16.74 -50.75 -37.51
N MET A 308 17.28 -50.69 -36.29
CA MET A 308 18.65 -50.95 -35.74
C MET A 308 19.73 -51.63 -36.65
N PRO A 309 21.04 -51.77 -36.25
CA PRO A 309 21.70 -51.54 -34.93
C PRO A 309 23.19 -51.04 -34.94
N SER A 310 23.79 -50.90 -33.73
CA SER A 310 25.18 -51.27 -33.33
C SER A 310 26.39 -50.51 -33.95
N GLU A 311 27.55 -50.27 -33.32
CA GLU A 311 28.21 -50.85 -32.14
C GLU A 311 29.48 -50.03 -31.74
N LEU A 312 29.76 -49.99 -30.44
CA LEU A 312 31.02 -50.23 -29.69
C LEU A 312 32.38 -49.59 -30.03
N SER A 313 33.10 -49.37 -28.91
CA SER A 313 34.55 -49.29 -28.65
C SER A 313 35.20 -47.91 -28.78
N GLY A 314 36.08 -47.47 -27.87
CA GLY A 314 36.69 -48.07 -26.68
C GLY A 314 38.00 -47.33 -26.36
N ASN A 315 38.23 -47.03 -25.08
CA ASN A 315 39.47 -46.79 -24.31
C ASN A 315 40.66 -46.02 -24.94
N SER A 316 41.19 -45.00 -24.23
CA SER A 316 42.31 -45.16 -23.24
C SER A 316 43.02 -43.83 -22.91
N GLU A 317 43.07 -43.49 -21.61
CA GLU A 317 44.22 -43.05 -20.78
C GLU A 317 45.27 -42.02 -21.30
N ASP A 318 45.26 -40.81 -20.70
CA ASP A 318 46.33 -40.01 -20.01
C ASP A 318 47.83 -40.03 -20.46
N PRO A 319 48.75 -39.11 -20.02
CA PRO A 319 48.64 -37.87 -19.20
C PRO A 319 49.52 -36.65 -19.64
N ASN A 320 49.29 -35.51 -18.97
CA ASN A 320 50.21 -34.38 -18.59
C ASN A 320 51.45 -34.00 -19.42
N VAL A 321 51.50 -32.72 -19.87
CA VAL A 321 52.73 -31.89 -19.86
C VAL A 321 52.38 -30.46 -19.41
N VAL A 322 53.09 -30.00 -18.37
CA VAL A 322 53.11 -28.63 -17.84
C VAL A 322 54.23 -27.85 -18.52
N THR A 323 53.95 -26.65 -19.04
CA THR A 323 54.93 -25.55 -19.17
C THR A 323 54.24 -24.20 -19.04
N GLN A 324 54.74 -23.38 -18.12
CA GLN A 324 54.36 -22.00 -17.84
C GLN A 324 55.09 -21.01 -18.77
N SER A 325 54.61 -19.75 -18.75
CA SER A 325 55.27 -18.49 -19.20
C SER A 325 55.14 -18.21 -20.72
N GLU A 326 54.84 -17.01 -21.25
CA GLU A 326 55.00 -15.61 -20.80
C GLU A 326 53.92 -14.67 -21.41
N LYS A 327 53.98 -13.40 -20.99
CA LYS A 327 53.08 -12.25 -21.15
C LYS A 327 53.15 -11.51 -22.50
N GLU A 328 52.09 -10.71 -22.72
CA GLU A 328 52.00 -9.42 -23.48
C GLU A 328 52.17 -9.53 -25.02
N ASP A 329 51.42 -8.88 -25.90
CA ASP A 329 50.54 -7.71 -25.85
C ASP A 329 49.72 -7.71 -27.17
N ALA A 330 48.41 -7.42 -27.15
CA ALA A 330 47.67 -6.98 -28.35
C ALA A 330 46.31 -6.37 -27.98
N THR A 331 46.28 -5.04 -28.01
CA THR A 331 45.11 -4.18 -28.05
C THR A 331 44.17 -4.52 -29.21
N VAL A 332 42.89 -4.78 -28.91
CA VAL A 332 41.81 -4.80 -29.90
C VAL A 332 40.57 -4.10 -29.34
N SER A 333 40.37 -2.87 -29.83
CA SER A 333 39.12 -2.14 -30.08
C SER A 333 37.88 -2.51 -29.25
N ILE A 334 37.56 -1.59 -28.34
CA ILE A 334 36.22 -1.31 -27.84
C ILE A 334 35.41 -0.72 -29.00
N ASP A 335 34.39 -1.44 -29.49
CA ASP A 335 33.05 -0.90 -29.75
C ASP A 335 32.13 -2.04 -30.24
N GLN A 336 31.18 -2.43 -29.39
CA GLN A 336 29.87 -2.90 -29.80
C GLN A 336 28.95 -2.85 -28.59
N SER A 337 28.33 -1.68 -28.44
CA SER A 337 26.93 -1.51 -28.06
C SER A 337 26.18 -2.81 -27.72
N TYR A 338 26.27 -3.22 -26.45
CA TYR A 338 25.18 -3.92 -25.79
C TYR A 338 24.44 -2.86 -24.99
N GLU A 339 23.52 -2.18 -25.66
CA GLU A 339 22.44 -1.46 -25.00
C GLU A 339 21.60 -2.54 -24.32
N LEU A 340 21.92 -2.81 -23.05
CA LEU A 340 21.06 -3.58 -22.18
C LEU A 340 19.74 -2.82 -22.16
N LEU A 341 18.74 -3.39 -22.83
CA LEU A 341 17.35 -3.07 -22.55
C LEU A 341 17.20 -3.32 -21.04
N GLU A 342 17.16 -2.24 -20.26
CA GLU A 342 16.68 -2.28 -18.91
C GLU A 342 15.24 -2.79 -19.01
N GLU A 343 15.05 -4.09 -18.80
CA GLU A 343 13.76 -4.60 -18.37
C GLU A 343 13.39 -3.72 -17.17
N GLU A 344 12.32 -2.93 -17.28
CA GLU A 344 11.76 -2.19 -16.14
C GLU A 344 11.33 -3.23 -15.10
N THR A 345 12.28 -3.70 -14.29
CA THR A 345 12.05 -4.54 -13.14
C THR A 345 11.06 -3.77 -12.25
N ASP A 346 9.95 -4.42 -11.87
CA ASP A 346 9.02 -3.89 -10.87
C ASP A 346 9.85 -3.24 -9.75
N ASP A 347 9.79 -1.91 -9.64
CA ASP A 347 10.53 -1.15 -8.63
C ASP A 347 10.26 -1.83 -7.27
N PRO A 348 11.26 -2.47 -6.65
CA PRO A 348 11.05 -3.31 -5.46
C PRO A 348 10.60 -2.46 -4.26
N ASP A 349 10.83 -1.15 -4.32
CA ASP A 349 10.42 -0.18 -3.31
C ASP A 349 9.10 0.52 -3.64
N LYS A 350 8.48 0.19 -4.80
CA LYS A 350 7.18 0.75 -5.19
C LYS A 350 6.10 0.33 -4.20
N PHE A 351 5.49 1.33 -3.60
CA PHE A 351 4.33 1.18 -2.75
C PHE A 351 3.18 2.08 -3.23
N PRO A 352 1.95 1.54 -3.38
CA PRO A 352 1.57 0.15 -3.13
C PRO A 352 1.94 -0.78 -4.28
N LYS A 353 2.15 -2.06 -3.98
CA LYS A 353 2.34 -3.08 -5.02
C LYS A 353 1.07 -3.21 -5.85
N PRO A 354 1.14 -3.09 -7.18
CA PRO A 354 -0.07 -3.13 -7.99
C PRO A 354 -0.71 -4.52 -8.05
N TRP A 355 -2.03 -4.60 -7.95
CA TRP A 355 -2.76 -5.86 -7.99
C TRP A 355 -2.70 -6.56 -9.37
N ARG A 356 -2.31 -7.85 -9.40
CA ARG A 356 -1.99 -8.65 -10.61
C ARG A 356 -2.92 -9.85 -10.88
N GLY A 357 -4.09 -9.95 -10.25
CA GLY A 357 -4.99 -11.09 -10.47
C GLY A 357 -5.86 -10.98 -11.74
N ASP A 358 -6.77 -11.94 -11.94
CA ASP A 358 -7.74 -11.89 -13.04
C ASP A 358 -8.89 -10.90 -12.74
N ARG A 359 -8.87 -9.75 -13.40
CA ARG A 359 -9.85 -8.66 -13.23
C ARG A 359 -11.25 -9.05 -13.68
N PHE A 360 -11.39 -9.91 -14.69
CA PHE A 360 -12.70 -10.27 -15.24
C PHE A 360 -13.49 -11.15 -14.28
N SER A 361 -12.82 -12.06 -13.55
CA SER A 361 -13.48 -12.89 -12.51
C SER A 361 -14.15 -12.06 -11.41
N ILE A 362 -13.61 -10.88 -11.11
CA ILE A 362 -14.07 -10.00 -10.03
C ILE A 362 -15.15 -9.02 -10.50
N LEU A 363 -15.18 -8.71 -11.80
CA LEU A 363 -16.07 -7.72 -12.40
C LEU A 363 -17.54 -7.82 -11.91
N PRO A 364 -18.18 -9.01 -11.82
CA PRO A 364 -19.56 -9.12 -11.34
C PRO A 364 -19.75 -8.57 -9.91
N SER A 365 -18.76 -8.75 -9.03
CA SER A 365 -18.81 -8.26 -7.66
C SER A 365 -18.73 -6.73 -7.58
N LEU A 366 -17.91 -6.10 -8.43
CA LEU A 366 -17.78 -4.64 -8.50
C LEU A 366 -19.01 -3.99 -9.15
N LEU A 367 -19.58 -4.59 -10.18
CA LEU A 367 -20.82 -4.10 -10.83
C LEU A 367 -22.02 -4.10 -9.86
N LYS A 368 -22.06 -5.04 -8.90
CA LYS A 368 -23.07 -5.04 -7.83
C LYS A 368 -22.97 -3.82 -6.91
N CYS A 369 -21.83 -3.13 -6.85
CA CYS A 369 -21.65 -1.90 -6.08
C CYS A 369 -22.09 -0.63 -6.85
N VAL A 370 -22.22 -0.71 -8.19
CA VAL A 370 -22.69 0.40 -9.04
C VAL A 370 -24.21 0.52 -8.98
N ARG A 371 -24.73 1.72 -8.70
CA ARG A 371 -26.17 1.96 -8.56
C ARG A 371 -26.80 2.39 -9.89
N PHE A 372 -26.91 1.47 -10.83
CA PHE A 372 -27.51 1.71 -12.16
C PHE A 372 -28.88 2.40 -12.14
N PRO A 373 -29.80 2.13 -11.19
CA PRO A 373 -31.07 2.86 -11.09
C PRO A 373 -30.97 4.37 -10.95
N LEU A 374 -29.80 4.89 -10.51
CA LEU A 374 -29.54 6.31 -10.30
C LEU A 374 -28.78 6.97 -11.46
N MET A 375 -28.36 6.19 -12.45
CA MET A 375 -27.68 6.70 -13.65
C MET A 375 -28.69 7.26 -14.64
N GLN A 376 -28.23 8.15 -15.53
CA GLN A 376 -29.06 8.69 -16.59
C GLN A 376 -29.47 7.61 -17.60
N LYS A 377 -30.77 7.56 -17.95
CA LYS A 377 -31.33 6.62 -18.94
C LYS A 377 -30.53 6.56 -20.25
N ARG A 378 -30.13 7.74 -20.77
CA ARG A 378 -29.33 7.85 -21.99
C ARG A 378 -27.96 7.20 -21.82
N PHE A 379 -27.31 7.38 -20.67
CA PHE A 379 -26.00 6.79 -20.41
C PHE A 379 -26.06 5.25 -20.41
N ILE A 380 -27.12 4.66 -19.83
CA ILE A 380 -27.30 3.21 -19.82
C ILE A 380 -27.38 2.67 -21.26
N VAL A 381 -28.23 3.26 -22.11
CA VAL A 381 -28.38 2.83 -23.51
C VAL A 381 -27.14 3.12 -24.34
N ASP A 382 -26.52 4.30 -24.18
CA ASP A 382 -25.45 4.75 -25.07
C ASP A 382 -24.06 4.25 -24.70
N LYS A 383 -23.82 3.90 -23.44
CA LYS A 383 -22.51 3.48 -22.94
C LYS A 383 -22.53 2.07 -22.36
N VAL A 384 -23.50 1.79 -21.48
CA VAL A 384 -23.52 0.52 -20.73
C VAL A 384 -23.89 -0.65 -21.66
N GLU A 385 -25.00 -0.55 -22.38
CA GLU A 385 -25.46 -1.64 -23.27
C GLU A 385 -24.54 -1.87 -24.48
N LYS A 386 -23.86 -0.82 -24.96
CA LYS A 386 -22.95 -0.92 -26.10
C LYS A 386 -21.62 -1.58 -25.74
N ASN A 387 -21.29 -1.72 -24.46
CA ASN A 387 -20.07 -2.38 -24.02
C ASN A 387 -20.31 -3.91 -23.90
N SER A 388 -20.03 -4.65 -24.98
CA SER A 388 -20.26 -6.10 -25.07
C SER A 388 -19.55 -6.87 -23.97
N THR A 389 -18.28 -6.56 -23.70
CA THR A 389 -17.46 -7.23 -22.68
C THR A 389 -18.07 -7.12 -21.29
N ILE A 390 -18.62 -5.95 -20.93
CA ILE A 390 -19.28 -5.75 -19.63
C ILE A 390 -20.65 -6.41 -19.60
N MET A 391 -21.40 -6.39 -20.71
CA MET A 391 -22.73 -6.99 -20.81
C MET A 391 -22.72 -8.53 -20.82
N GLU A 392 -21.59 -9.14 -21.13
CA GLU A 392 -21.34 -10.58 -21.00
C GLU A 392 -21.07 -11.02 -19.55
N ALA A 393 -20.73 -10.08 -18.65
CA ALA A 393 -20.48 -10.38 -17.25
C ALA A 393 -21.73 -10.96 -16.56
N GLU A 394 -21.48 -11.90 -15.63
CA GLU A 394 -22.54 -12.58 -14.89
C GLU A 394 -23.43 -11.58 -14.13
N GLY A 395 -24.75 -11.70 -14.32
CA GLY A 395 -25.75 -10.87 -13.64
C GLY A 395 -25.87 -9.43 -14.17
N MET A 396 -25.05 -8.99 -15.13
CA MET A 396 -25.09 -7.61 -15.64
C MET A 396 -26.44 -7.26 -16.29
N LYS A 397 -27.03 -8.19 -17.05
CA LYS A 397 -28.34 -8.01 -17.68
C LYS A 397 -29.45 -7.75 -16.65
N ASP A 398 -29.41 -8.42 -15.51
CA ASP A 398 -30.38 -8.23 -14.43
C ASP A 398 -30.26 -6.83 -13.82
N LEU A 399 -29.04 -6.32 -13.67
CA LEU A 399 -28.78 -4.96 -13.17
C LEU A 399 -29.33 -3.87 -14.11
N VAL A 400 -29.20 -4.07 -15.42
CA VAL A 400 -29.76 -3.15 -16.43
C VAL A 400 -31.29 -3.21 -16.43
N ILE A 401 -31.87 -4.41 -16.33
CA ILE A 401 -33.32 -4.59 -16.22
C ILE A 401 -33.86 -3.91 -14.95
N GLU A 402 -33.17 -4.04 -13.80
CA GLU A 402 -33.50 -3.33 -12.56
C GLU A 402 -33.54 -1.81 -12.80
N ALA A 403 -32.51 -1.26 -13.44
CA ALA A 403 -32.43 0.17 -13.73
C ALA A 403 -33.55 0.65 -14.66
N TYR A 404 -33.92 -0.12 -15.69
CA TYR A 404 -35.05 0.24 -16.54
C TYR A 404 -36.40 0.18 -15.83
N ARG A 405 -36.62 -0.84 -14.99
CA ARG A 405 -37.84 -0.92 -14.16
C ARG A 405 -37.96 0.29 -13.25
N HIS A 406 -36.87 0.67 -12.58
CA HIS A 406 -36.82 1.88 -11.75
C HIS A 406 -37.20 3.15 -12.53
N HIS A 407 -36.68 3.28 -13.75
CA HIS A 407 -36.93 4.41 -14.63
C HIS A 407 -38.32 4.45 -15.28
N LEU A 408 -38.97 3.30 -15.43
CA LEU A 408 -40.32 3.15 -15.99
C LEU A 408 -41.42 3.29 -14.92
N MET A 409 -41.12 2.92 -13.67
CA MET A 409 -42.09 2.92 -12.56
C MET A 409 -41.53 3.60 -11.29
N PRO A 410 -41.38 4.94 -11.27
CA PRO A 410 -40.75 5.66 -10.15
C PRO A 410 -41.53 5.52 -8.84
N ASP A 411 -42.86 5.54 -8.90
CA ASP A 411 -43.71 5.50 -7.71
C ASP A 411 -43.59 4.16 -6.95
N VAL A 412 -43.53 3.06 -7.70
CA VAL A 412 -43.34 1.72 -7.14
C VAL A 412 -41.91 1.53 -6.64
N ALA A 413 -40.92 2.04 -7.38
CA ALA A 413 -39.51 1.99 -6.96
C ALA A 413 -39.25 2.74 -5.65
N ASN A 414 -39.88 3.91 -5.47
CA ASN A 414 -39.76 4.69 -4.24
C ASN A 414 -40.45 4.02 -3.03
N SER A 415 -41.44 3.16 -3.26
CA SER A 415 -42.16 2.43 -2.19
C SER A 415 -41.35 1.28 -1.58
N HIS A 416 -40.43 0.67 -2.33
CA HIS A 416 -39.58 -0.44 -1.87
C HIS A 416 -38.09 -0.14 -2.14
N PRO A 417 -37.48 0.81 -1.41
CA PRO A 417 -36.14 1.28 -1.74
C PRO A 417 -35.06 0.28 -1.30
N THR A 418 -34.20 -0.12 -2.23
CA THR A 418 -33.03 -0.97 -1.98
C THR A 418 -31.78 -0.11 -1.70
N SER A 419 -30.66 -0.72 -1.32
CA SER A 419 -29.37 0.00 -1.22
C SER A 419 -28.94 0.62 -2.56
N ARG A 420 -29.37 0.02 -3.68
CA ARG A 420 -29.02 0.43 -5.05
C ARG A 420 -29.96 1.50 -5.64
N THR A 421 -31.11 1.77 -5.04
CA THR A 421 -32.02 2.84 -5.47
C THR A 421 -31.92 4.10 -4.59
N LYS A 422 -31.04 4.11 -3.59
CA LYS A 422 -30.77 5.27 -2.73
C LYS A 422 -29.45 5.95 -3.15
N PRO A 423 -29.42 7.28 -3.32
CA PRO A 423 -28.18 7.99 -3.61
C PRO A 423 -27.20 7.93 -2.44
N ARG A 424 -25.91 7.93 -2.77
CA ARG A 424 -24.84 8.07 -1.78
C ARG A 424 -24.97 9.43 -1.09
N LYS A 425 -24.91 9.44 0.23
CA LYS A 425 -25.03 10.65 1.04
C LYS A 425 -23.64 11.20 1.30
N LYS A 426 -23.33 12.37 0.77
CA LYS A 426 -22.08 13.05 1.12
C LYS A 426 -22.05 13.25 2.63
N LYS A 427 -21.02 12.74 3.31
CA LYS A 427 -20.76 13.10 4.71
C LYS A 427 -20.69 14.62 4.75
N ALA A 428 -21.64 15.26 5.45
CA ALA A 428 -21.68 16.70 5.56
C ALA A 428 -20.30 17.15 6.06
N LYS A 429 -19.72 18.20 5.45
CA LYS A 429 -18.51 18.81 5.99
C LYS A 429 -18.83 19.20 7.42
N ILE A 430 -18.36 18.41 8.40
CA ILE A 430 -18.21 18.92 9.76
C ILE A 430 -17.12 19.97 9.59
N ILE A 431 -17.56 21.22 9.55
CA ILE A 431 -16.67 22.36 9.64
C ILE A 431 -16.20 22.35 11.09
N ASP A 432 -15.11 21.62 11.34
CA ASP A 432 -14.34 21.63 12.58
C ASP A 432 -13.26 22.72 12.50
#